data_AF-U2Z130-F1
#
_entry.id   AF-U2Z130-F1
#
_cell.length_a   1.000
_cell.length_b   1.000
_cell.length_c   1.000
_cell.angle_alpha   90.00
_cell.angle_beta   90.00
_cell.angle_gamma   90.00
#
_symmetry.space_group_name_H-M   'P 1'
#
loop_
_entity.id
_entity.type
_entity.pdbx_description
1 polymer ?
#
loop_
_entity_poly.entity_id
_entity_poly.type
_entity_poly.pdbx_seq_one_letter_code
_entity_poly.pdbx_strand_id
1 'polypeptide(L)' 'MDRQNDDNDKPLSFREMLQSVLAAAFGVQSGKNRARDFSRGKPSHFIALGLMFTALFVVVLFALVQLVLYLAGV' A
#
# COMPACT_ATOMS: atom_id res chain seq x y z
N MET A 1 29.44 8.82 -23.84
CA MET A 1 29.29 7.84 -22.75
C MET A 1 28.14 8.32 -21.89
N ASP A 2 26.95 7.82 -22.16
CA ASP A 2 25.74 8.20 -21.42
C ASP A 2 25.79 7.55 -20.04
N ARG A 3 25.80 8.38 -18.99
CA ARG A 3 25.72 7.91 -17.61
C ARG A 3 24.31 7.37 -17.36
N GLN A 4 24.13 6.07 -17.54
CA GLN A 4 22.89 5.39 -17.21
C GLN A 4 22.86 5.21 -15.69
N ASN A 5 22.02 6.01 -15.04
CA ASN A 5 21.96 6.19 -13.59
C ASN A 5 21.76 4.88 -12.82
N ASP A 6 22.62 4.68 -11.81
CA ASP A 6 22.55 3.70 -10.71
C ASP A 6 21.35 3.94 -9.76
N ASP A 7 20.14 4.06 -10.29
CA ASP A 7 18.91 4.15 -9.48
C ASP A 7 18.31 2.76 -9.20
N ASN A 8 18.95 1.70 -9.68
CA ASN A 8 18.52 0.33 -9.51
C ASN A 8 19.08 -0.39 -8.26
N ASP A 9 19.76 0.30 -7.35
CA ASP A 9 20.21 -0.31 -6.08
C ASP A 9 19.77 0.46 -4.83
N LYS A 10 19.06 1.58 -4.99
CA LYS A 10 18.55 2.34 -3.85
C LYS A 10 17.27 1.68 -3.30
N PRO A 11 17.15 1.52 -1.97
CA PRO A 11 15.92 1.08 -1.35
C PRO A 11 14.80 2.08 -1.66
N LEU A 12 13.58 1.57 -1.81
CA LEU A 12 12.40 2.40 -2.10
C LEU A 12 12.29 3.51 -1.05
N SER A 13 12.11 4.74 -1.53
CA SER A 13 11.77 5.84 -0.64
C SER A 13 10.37 5.63 -0.06
N PHE A 14 10.11 6.24 1.11
CA PHE A 14 8.79 6.19 1.76
C PHE A 14 7.65 6.63 0.83
N ARG A 15 7.91 7.62 -0.03
CA ARG A 15 6.94 8.14 -1.00
C ARG A 15 6.60 7.11 -2.08
N GLU A 16 7.60 6.39 -2.58
CA GLU A 16 7.40 5.35 -3.59
C GLU A 16 6.66 4.13 -3.01
N MET A 17 6.96 3.76 -1.76
CA MET A 17 6.21 2.73 -1.05
C MET A 17 4.73 3.12 -0.89
N LEU A 18 4.46 4.36 -0.46
CA LEU A 18 3.08 4.86 -0.33
C LEU A 18 2.33 4.85 -1.67
N GLN A 19 2.97 5.28 -2.76
CA GLN A 19 2.37 5.21 -4.10
C GLN A 19 2.10 3.78 -4.56
N SER A 20 3.03 2.84 -4.33
CA SER A 20 2.83 1.44 -4.69
C SER A 20 1.65 0.83 -3.92
N VAL A 21 1.51 1.13 -2.62
CA VAL A 21 0.39 0.66 -1.79
C VAL A 21 -0.95 1.23 -2.26
N LEU A 22 -1.01 2.53 -2.56
CA LEU A 22 -2.22 3.16 -3.08
C LEU A 22 -2.60 2.58 -4.45
N ALA A 23 -1.65 2.45 -5.37
CA ALA A 23 -1.88 1.83 -6.68
C ALA A 23 -2.38 0.38 -6.55
N ALA A 24 -1.86 -0.37 -5.57
CA ALA A 24 -2.34 -1.72 -5.26
C ALA A 24 -3.76 -1.72 -4.70
N ALA A 25 -4.09 -0.80 -3.79
CA ALA A 25 -5.43 -0.66 -3.22
C ALA A 25 -6.49 -0.28 -4.27
N PHE A 26 -6.13 0.56 -5.25
CA PHE A 26 -7.00 0.90 -6.38
C PHE A 26 -6.99 -0.14 -7.52
N GLY A 27 -6.22 -1.23 -7.40
CA GLY A 27 -6.13 -2.28 -8.42
C GLY A 27 -5.34 -1.90 -9.68
N VAL A 28 -4.72 -0.72 -9.72
CA VAL A 28 -3.95 -0.20 -10.87
C VAL A 28 -2.45 -0.49 -10.80
N GLN A 29 -2.02 -1.38 -9.90
CA GLN A 29 -0.62 -1.75 -9.74
C GLN A 29 -0.09 -2.52 -10.97
N SER A 30 0.89 -1.94 -11.67
CA SER A 30 1.53 -2.55 -12.83
C SER A 30 2.40 -3.76 -12.47
N GLY A 31 2.56 -4.70 -13.41
CA GLY A 31 3.45 -5.86 -13.24
C GLY A 31 4.92 -5.50 -13.00
N LYS A 32 5.39 -4.36 -13.54
CA LYS A 32 6.75 -3.83 -13.32
C LYS A 32 6.95 -3.37 -11.87
N ASN A 33 5.96 -2.68 -11.28
CA ASN A 33 6.00 -2.34 -9.85
C ASN A 33 6.03 -3.60 -9.00
N ARG A 34 5.16 -4.58 -9.32
CA ARG A 34 5.08 -5.85 -8.61
C ARG A 34 6.41 -6.64 -8.67
N ALA A 35 7.01 -6.74 -9.85
CA ALA A 35 8.29 -7.44 -10.04
C ALA A 35 9.42 -6.74 -9.29
N ARG A 36 9.47 -5.41 -9.27
CA ARG A 36 10.45 -4.63 -8.49
C ARG A 36 10.26 -4.82 -6.98
N ASP A 37 9.02 -4.75 -6.53
CA ASP A 37 8.62 -4.88 -5.14
C ASP A 37 8.95 -6.29 -4.60
N PHE A 38 8.76 -7.33 -5.40
CA PHE A 38 9.09 -8.73 -5.05
C PHE A 38 10.55 -9.14 -5.31
N SER A 39 11.29 -8.44 -6.18
CA SER A 39 12.73 -8.70 -6.41
C SER A 39 13.63 -7.96 -5.42
N ARG A 40 13.21 -6.81 -4.90
CA ARG A 40 14.00 -6.01 -3.95
C ARG A 40 13.44 -5.96 -2.53
N GLY A 41 12.21 -6.43 -2.30
CA GLY A 41 11.56 -6.46 -0.99
C GLY A 41 11.16 -7.87 -0.57
N LYS A 42 11.25 -8.17 0.74
CA LYS A 42 10.77 -9.44 1.29
C LYS A 42 9.23 -9.50 1.24
N PRO A 43 8.62 -10.58 0.73
CA PRO A 43 7.16 -10.74 0.67
C PRO A 43 6.43 -10.50 2.01
N SER A 44 7.10 -10.81 3.13
CA SER A 44 6.58 -10.61 4.48
C SER A 44 6.21 -9.15 4.78
N HIS A 45 6.96 -8.17 4.26
CA HIS A 45 6.66 -6.75 4.51
C HIS A 45 5.38 -6.30 3.81
N PHE A 46 5.13 -6.79 2.59
CA PHE A 46 3.90 -6.50 1.85
C PHE A 46 2.68 -7.13 2.50
N ILE A 47 2.80 -8.35 3.03
CA ILE A 47 1.73 -9.02 3.77
C ILE A 47 1.41 -8.25 5.07
N ALA A 48 2.43 -7.83 5.82
CA ALA A 48 2.24 -7.06 7.05
C ALA A 48 1.55 -5.70 6.77
N LEU A 49 1.98 -4.99 5.72
CA LEU A 49 1.33 -3.75 5.30
C LEU A 49 -0.11 -3.96 4.83
N GLY A 50 -0.36 -5.03 4.07
CA GLY A 50 -1.71 -5.40 3.64
C GLY A 50 -2.63 -5.68 4.81
N LEU A 51 -2.19 -6.49 5.78
CA LEU A 51 -2.95 -6.79 6.99
C LEU A 51 -3.24 -5.54 7.83
N MET A 52 -2.23 -4.68 8.01
CA MET A 52 -2.41 -3.42 8.74
C MET A 52 -3.45 -2.52 8.05
N PHE A 53 -3.37 -2.41 6.71
CA PHE A 53 -4.34 -1.64 5.93
C PHE A 53 -5.75 -2.23 6.02
N THR A 54 -5.89 -3.56 5.91
CA THR A 54 -7.19 -4.23 6.07
C THR A 54 -7.77 -4.03 7.46
N ALA A 55 -6.96 -4.14 8.51
CA ALA A 55 -7.40 -3.89 9.88
C ALA A 55 -7.90 -2.45 10.05
N LEU A 56 -7.13 -1.47 9.54
CA LEU A 56 -7.53 -0.07 9.53
C LEU A 56 -8.85 0.15 8.77
N PHE A 57 -9.01 -0.48 7.61
CA PHE A 57 -10.24 -0.40 6.82
C PHE A 57 -11.46 -0.92 7.58
N VAL A 58 -11.33 -2.04 8.28
CA VAL A 58 -12.41 -2.59 9.12
C VAL A 58 -12.76 -1.62 10.25
N VAL A 59 -11.76 -1.01 10.91
CA VAL A 59 -12.01 -0.01 11.97
C VAL A 59 -12.75 1.21 11.41
N VAL A 60 -12.38 1.68 10.22
CA VAL A 60 -13.07 2.79 9.54
C VAL A 60 -14.52 2.43 9.24
N LEU A 61 -14.78 1.25 8.67
CA LEU A 61 -16.15 0.79 8.41
C LEU A 61 -16.96 0.67 9.70
N PHE A 62 -16.37 0.12 10.76
CA PHE A 62 -17.01 0.02 12.07
C PHE A 62 -17.36 1.41 12.62
N ALA A 63 -16.43 2.36 12.57
CA ALA A 63 -16.67 3.74 13.01
C ALA A 63 -17.78 4.41 12.20
N LEU A 64 -17.82 4.18 10.87
CA LEU A 64 -18.90 4.68 10.02
C LEU A 64 -20.25 4.08 10.38
N VAL A 65 -20.31 2.77 10.65
CA VAL A 65 -21.55 2.11 11.12
C VAL A 65 -22.01 2.72 12.44
N GLN A 66 -21.09 2.88 13.40
CA GLN A 66 -21.40 3.51 14.69
C GLN A 66 -21.89 4.95 14.53
N LEU A 67 -21.26 5.73 13.65
CA LEU A 67 -21.69 7.09 13.34
C LEU A 67 -23.10 7.10 12.74
N VAL A 68 -23.39 6.22 11.80
CA VAL A 68 -24.70 6.12 11.18
C VAL A 68 -25.77 5.71 12.20
N LEU A 69 -25.49 4.75 13.08
CA LEU A 69 -26.43 4.34 14.14
C LEU A 69 -26.70 5.48 15.12
N TYR A 70 -25.64 6.18 15.55
CA TYR A 70 -25.77 7.37 16.39
C TYR A 70 -26.64 8.46 15.74
N LEU A 71 -26.43 8.73 14.46
CA LEU A 71 -27.23 9.71 13.71
C LEU A 71 -28.66 9.24 13.44
N ALA A 72 -28.88 7.93 13.33
CA ALA A 72 -30.20 7.33 13.16
C ALA A 72 -31.00 7.27 14.48
N GLY A 73 -30.34 7.48 15.62
CA GLY A 73 -30.99 7.46 16.94
C GLY A 73 -31.39 6.06 17.42
N VAL A 74 -30.71 5.01 16.93
CA VAL A 74 -30.87 3.60 17.33
C VAL A 74 -29.75 3.17 18.25
#